data_AF-A0A7C3GEQ4-F1
#
_entry.id   AF-A0A7C3GEQ4-F1
#
_cell.length_a   1.000
_cell.length_b   1.000
_cell.length_c   1.000
_cell.angle_alpha   90.00
_cell.angle_beta   90.00
_cell.angle_gamma   90.00
#
_symmetry.space_group_name_H-M   'P 1'
#
loop_
_entity.id
_entity.type
_entity.pdbx_description
1 polymer ?
#
loop_
_entity_poly.entity_id
_entity_poly.type
_entity_poly.pdbx_seq_one_letter_code
_entity_poly.pdbx_strand_id
1 'polypeptide(L)'
;MEYLQRIIKPLVTESLIPNKVVVLLGPRRVGKTVLIHQILEEITAPYLFLNGEDISTRELFSRRSVENFMQLLDGKRLLVIDEAQKIPDIGNALKLMIDEISGLRILITGSSAFDVQNYTGEPLT
;
A
#
# COMPACT_ATOMS: atom_id res chain seq x y z
N MET A 1 -2.91 23.84 -9.61
CA MET A 1 -2.57 23.99 -8.18
C MET A 1 -1.08 23.77 -8.05
N GLU A 2 -0.38 24.61 -7.28
CA GLU A 2 1.03 24.42 -6.98
C GLU A 2 1.14 23.62 -5.68
N TYR A 3 1.80 22.46 -5.72
CA TYR A 3 1.99 21.63 -4.55
C TYR A 3 3.36 21.91 -3.92
N LEU A 4 3.41 22.03 -2.59
CA LEU A 4 4.67 22.10 -1.87
C LEU A 4 5.42 20.77 -2.01
N GLN A 5 6.69 20.83 -2.40
CA GLN A 5 7.54 19.65 -2.47
C GLN A 5 7.72 19.04 -1.07
N ARG A 6 7.41 17.74 -0.97
CA ARG A 6 7.58 16.97 0.27
C ARG A 6 9.00 16.40 0.31
N ILE A 7 9.74 16.69 1.38
CA ILE A 7 11.09 16.16 1.63
C ILE A 7 11.09 14.62 1.60
N ILE A 8 9.99 13.99 2.00
CA ILE A 8 9.85 12.52 2.04
C ILE A 8 9.56 11.90 0.67
N LYS A 9 9.23 12.67 -0.37
CA LYS A 9 8.89 12.12 -1.69
C LYS A 9 10.02 11.25 -2.26
N PRO A 10 11.29 11.73 -2.33
CA PRO A 10 12.38 10.92 -2.85
C PRO A 10 12.61 9.66 -2.02
N LEU A 11 12.54 9.78 -0.69
CA LEU A 11 12.70 8.65 0.23
C LEU A 11 11.67 7.55 -0.02
N VAL A 12 10.40 7.92 -0.21
CA VAL A 12 9.33 6.95 -0.53
C VAL A 12 9.62 6.29 -1.87
N THR A 13 9.95 7.07 -2.90
CA THR A 13 10.23 6.53 -4.25
C THR A 13 11.42 5.56 -4.24
N GLU A 14 12.51 5.90 -3.56
CA GLU A 14 13.71 5.05 -3.43
C GLU A 14 13.42 3.77 -2.61
N SER A 15 12.49 3.85 -1.65
CA SER A 15 12.09 2.70 -0.84
C SER A 15 11.15 1.73 -1.56
N LEU A 16 10.59 2.10 -2.72
CA LEU A 16 9.72 1.22 -3.53
C LEU A 16 10.53 0.16 -4.29
N ILE A 17 11.15 -0.74 -3.53
CA ILE A 17 11.92 -1.87 -4.02
C ILE A 17 11.09 -3.16 -4.01
N PRO A 18 11.42 -4.15 -4.87
CA PRO A 18 10.73 -5.44 -4.91
C PRO A 18 10.62 -6.15 -3.56
N ASN A 19 9.50 -6.84 -3.36
CA ASN A 19 9.18 -7.68 -2.19
C ASN A 19 9.24 -6.92 -0.86
N LYS A 20 8.90 -5.63 -0.89
CA LYS A 20 8.78 -4.77 0.28
C LYS A 20 7.47 -3.99 0.30
N VAL A 21 7.02 -3.72 1.53
CA VAL A 21 5.91 -2.84 1.82
C VAL A 21 6.46 -1.51 2.34
N VAL A 22 6.15 -0.42 1.65
CA VAL A 22 6.42 0.94 2.10
C VAL A 22 5.14 1.49 2.74
N VAL A 23 5.25 1.93 3.99
CA VAL A 23 4.11 2.43 4.77
C VAL A 23 4.26 3.93 4.98
N LEU A 24 3.34 4.72 4.43
CA LEU A 24 3.24 6.16 4.68
C LEU A 24 2.27 6.42 5.84
N LEU A 25 2.83 6.69 7.00
CA LEU A 25 2.07 6.98 8.21
C LEU A 25 1.85 8.48 8.42
N GLY A 26 0.69 8.83 8.97
CA GLY A 26 0.46 10.16 9.48
C GLY A 26 -1.01 10.45 9.81
N PRO A 27 -1.30 11.56 10.50
CA PRO A 27 -2.66 11.97 10.82
C PRO A 27 -3.55 12.09 9.58
N ARG A 28 -4.87 12.13 9.79
CA ARG A 28 -5.81 12.42 8.70
C ARG A 28 -5.60 13.84 8.18
N ARG A 29 -5.84 14.07 6.88
CA ARG A 29 -5.78 15.39 6.21
C ARG A 29 -4.39 16.05 6.14
N VAL A 30 -3.31 15.28 6.27
CA VAL A 30 -1.93 15.79 6.09
C VAL A 30 -1.40 15.68 4.66
N GLY A 31 -2.23 15.25 3.70
CA GLY A 31 -1.87 15.15 2.29
C GLY A 31 -1.16 13.86 1.87
N LYS A 32 -1.39 12.74 2.55
CA LYS A 32 -0.81 11.42 2.20
C LYS A 32 -1.24 10.95 0.81
N THR A 33 -2.55 10.97 0.54
CA THR A 33 -3.14 10.63 -0.76
C THR A 33 -2.57 11.50 -1.87
N VAL A 34 -2.44 12.82 -1.60
CA VAL A 34 -1.82 13.76 -2.56
C VAL A 34 -0.38 13.36 -2.86
N LEU A 35 0.42 13.05 -1.84
CA LEU A 35 1.81 12.60 -2.05
C LEU A 35 1.88 11.31 -2.87
N ILE A 36 0.97 10.35 -2.64
CA ILE A 36 0.90 9.13 -3.44
C ILE A 36 0.63 9.46 -4.91
N HIS A 37 -0.36 10.30 -5.21
CA HIS A 37 -0.65 10.66 -6.60
C HIS A 37 0.54 11.34 -7.27
N GLN A 38 1.24 12.23 -6.56
CA GLN A 38 2.47 12.87 -7.06
C GLN A 38 3.61 11.88 -7.34
N ILE A 39 3.68 10.77 -6.61
CA ILE A 39 4.65 9.70 -6.86
C ILE A 39 4.22 8.87 -8.06
N LEU A 40 2.93 8.53 -8.15
CA LEU A 40 2.36 7.74 -9.24
C LEU A 40 2.43 8.46 -10.60
N GLU A 41 2.36 9.79 -10.62
CA GLU A 41 2.59 10.61 -11.82
C GLU A 41 3.99 10.42 -12.43
N GLU A 42 4.98 10.03 -11.62
CA GLU A 42 6.36 9.78 -12.07
C GLU A 42 6.62 8.30 -12.39
N ILE A 43 5.67 7.42 -12.09
CA ILE A 43 5.80 5.97 -12.32
C ILE A 43 5.14 5.59 -13.64
N THR A 44 5.95 5.09 -14.58
CA THR A 44 5.47 4.61 -15.89
C THR A 44 4.98 3.16 -15.87
N ALA A 45 5.34 2.40 -14.83
CA ALA A 45 4.94 1.00 -14.71
C ALA A 45 3.45 0.87 -14.34
N PRO A 46 2.73 -0.12 -14.88
CA PRO A 46 1.36 -0.40 -14.49
C PRO A 46 1.23 -0.70 -12.99
N TYR A 47 0.23 -0.09 -12.36
CA TYR A 47 -0.06 -0.25 -10.94
C TYR A 47 -1.53 -0.51 -10.68
N LEU A 48 -1.83 -1.18 -9.57
CA LEU A 48 -3.17 -1.30 -9.02
C LEU A 48 -3.31 -0.31 -7.86
N PHE A 49 -4.26 0.61 -7.93
CA PHE A 49 -4.59 1.53 -6.85
C PHE A 49 -5.93 1.16 -6.23
N LEU A 50 -5.96 0.98 -4.91
CA LEU A 50 -7.15 0.62 -4.14
C LEU A 50 -7.36 1.61 -3.00
N ASN A 51 -8.62 1.81 -2.61
CA ASN A 51 -9.00 2.64 -1.46
C ASN A 51 -9.60 1.75 -0.39
N GLY A 52 -8.94 1.63 0.76
CA GLY A 52 -9.39 0.79 1.88
C GLY A 52 -10.73 1.20 2.50
N GLU A 53 -11.20 2.43 2.27
CA GLU A 53 -12.55 2.87 2.68
C GLU A 53 -13.66 2.33 1.77
N ASP A 54 -13.32 1.90 0.54
CA ASP A 54 -14.27 1.28 -0.38
C ASP A 54 -14.61 -0.16 0.06
N ILE A 55 -15.91 -0.45 0.15
CA ILE A 55 -16.41 -1.79 0.48
C ILE A 55 -15.93 -2.82 -0.52
N SER A 56 -15.91 -2.49 -1.82
CA SER A 56 -15.45 -3.38 -2.87
C SER A 56 -13.98 -3.77 -2.67
N THR A 57 -13.14 -2.80 -2.27
CA THR A 57 -11.74 -3.07 -1.92
C THR A 57 -11.65 -4.04 -0.76
N ARG A 58 -12.43 -3.84 0.30
CA ARG A 58 -12.42 -4.75 1.47
C ARG A 58 -12.84 -6.17 1.10
N GLU A 59 -13.80 -6.32 0.19
CA GLU A 59 -14.24 -7.62 -0.34
C GLU A 59 -13.15 -8.34 -1.12
N LEU A 60 -12.31 -7.63 -1.89
CA LEU A 60 -11.17 -8.23 -2.61
C LEU A 60 -10.17 -8.90 -1.66
N PHE A 61 -10.00 -8.37 -0.45
CA PHE A 61 -9.11 -8.93 0.57
C PHE A 61 -9.78 -9.96 1.50
N SER A 62 -11.10 -10.20 1.35
CA SER A 62 -11.82 -11.18 2.17
C SER A 62 -11.33 -12.62 1.97
N ARG A 63 -10.85 -12.94 0.75
CA ARG A 63 -10.32 -14.25 0.40
C ARG A 63 -8.80 -14.21 0.25
N ARG A 64 -8.10 -14.46 1.36
CA ARG A 64 -6.63 -14.46 1.48
C ARG A 64 -6.00 -15.71 0.85
N SER A 65 -5.83 -15.71 -0.47
CA SER A 65 -5.06 -16.74 -1.18
C SER A 65 -4.15 -16.11 -2.22
N VAL A 66 -3.01 -16.75 -2.48
CA VAL A 66 -2.03 -16.28 -3.49
C VAL A 66 -2.67 -16.19 -4.87
N GLU A 67 -3.50 -17.17 -5.25
CA GLU A 67 -4.20 -17.18 -6.53
C GLU A 67 -5.11 -15.96 -6.72
N ASN A 68 -5.93 -15.64 -5.71
CA ASN A 68 -6.79 -14.45 -5.78
C ASN A 68 -5.98 -13.17 -5.88
N PHE A 69 -4.87 -13.06 -5.14
CA PHE A 69 -4.03 -11.87 -5.19
C PHE A 69 -3.30 -11.71 -6.53
N MET A 70 -2.85 -12.81 -7.12
CA MET A 70 -2.28 -12.78 -8.48
C MET A 70 -3.32 -12.37 -9.53
N GLN A 71 -4.55 -12.89 -9.42
CA GLN A 71 -5.66 -12.48 -10.29
C GLN A 71 -6.02 -11.01 -10.10
N LEU A 72 -6.09 -10.54 -8.85
CA LEU A 72 -6.34 -9.13 -8.51
C LEU A 72 -5.29 -8.20 -9.11
N LEU A 73 -4.02 -8.56 -8.99
CA LEU A 73 -2.91 -7.77 -9.54
C LEU A 73 -2.95 -7.76 -11.07
N ASP A 74 -3.42 -8.82 -11.70
CA ASP A 74 -3.56 -8.93 -13.17
C ASP A 74 -2.26 -8.48 -13.85
N GLY A 75 -1.18 -9.18 -13.52
CA GLY A 75 0.17 -8.92 -14.03
C GLY A 75 0.89 -7.69 -13.47
N LYS A 76 0.22 -6.78 -12.75
CA LYS A 76 0.83 -5.57 -12.20
C LYS A 76 1.82 -5.91 -11.09
N ARG A 77 2.88 -5.11 -10.96
CA ARG A 77 3.98 -5.30 -9.97
C ARG A 77 4.11 -4.14 -9.00
N LEU A 78 3.12 -3.25 -8.98
CA LEU A 78 2.99 -2.20 -8.00
C LEU A 78 1.55 -2.20 -7.49
N LEU A 79 1.38 -2.42 -6.20
CA LEU A 79 0.12 -2.29 -5.48
C LEU A 79 0.18 -1.05 -4.61
N VAL A 80 -0.84 -0.19 -4.72
CA VAL A 80 -1.00 0.99 -3.89
C VAL A 80 -2.33 0.92 -3.16
N ILE A 81 -2.33 1.09 -1.85
CA ILE A 81 -3.55 1.06 -1.03
C ILE A 81 -3.61 2.31 -0.15
N ASP A 82 -4.59 3.16 -0.38
CA ASP A 82 -4.88 4.28 0.53
C ASP A 82 -5.74 3.82 1.71
N GLU A 83 -5.47 4.37 2.91
CA GLU A 83 -6.16 4.05 4.16
C GLU A 83 -6.24 2.53 4.44
N ALA A 84 -5.12 1.82 4.26
CA ALA A 84 -5.02 0.37 4.35
C ALA A 84 -5.50 -0.21 5.69
N GLN A 85 -5.43 0.57 6.79
CA GLN A 85 -5.94 0.19 8.10
C GLN A 85 -7.45 -0.09 8.14
N LYS A 86 -8.20 0.29 7.10
CA LYS A 86 -9.64 0.04 6.99
C LYS A 86 -9.94 -1.36 6.45
N ILE A 87 -8.95 -2.04 5.90
CA ILE A 87 -9.07 -3.41 5.41
C ILE A 87 -8.78 -4.37 6.58
N PRO A 88 -9.72 -5.27 6.93
CA PRO A 88 -9.49 -6.27 7.97
C PRO A 88 -8.29 -7.17 7.64
N ASP A 89 -7.49 -7.50 8.65
CA ASP A 89 -6.32 -8.38 8.56
C ASP A 89 -5.31 -8.01 7.44
N ILE A 90 -5.23 -6.72 7.10
CA ILE A 90 -4.40 -6.25 5.99
C ILE A 90 -2.92 -6.64 6.15
N GLY A 91 -2.35 -6.61 7.36
CA GLY A 91 -0.96 -7.01 7.60
C GLY A 91 -0.64 -8.42 7.11
N ASN A 92 -1.51 -9.39 7.45
CA ASN A 92 -1.35 -10.78 7.01
C ASN A 92 -1.53 -10.95 5.50
N ALA A 93 -2.45 -10.19 4.90
CA ALA A 93 -2.61 -10.19 3.45
C ALA A 93 -1.36 -9.66 2.74
N LEU A 94 -0.83 -8.53 3.20
CA LEU A 94 0.37 -7.92 2.63
C LEU A 94 1.60 -8.81 2.76
N LYS A 95 1.79 -9.45 3.92
CA LYS A 95 2.86 -10.44 4.17
C LYS A 95 2.78 -11.59 3.18
N LEU A 96 1.62 -12.24 3.06
CA LEU A 96 1.41 -13.31 2.09
C LEU A 96 1.73 -12.87 0.66
N MET A 97 1.35 -11.65 0.28
CA MET A 97 1.62 -11.11 -1.05
C MET A 97 3.12 -10.90 -1.31
N ILE A 98 3.87 -10.32 -0.37
CA ILE A 98 5.31 -10.09 -0.57
C ILE A 98 6.14 -11.38 -0.47
N ASP A 99 5.69 -12.37 0.29
CA ASP A 99 6.38 -13.66 0.43
C ASP A 99 6.21 -14.52 -0.83
N GLU A 100 5.01 -14.51 -1.44
CA GLU A 100 4.65 -15.45 -2.52
C GLU A 100 4.72 -14.81 -3.92
N ILE A 101 4.62 -13.47 -4.04
CA ILE A 101 4.56 -12.78 -5.34
C ILE A 101 5.88 -12.05 -5.61
N SER A 102 6.80 -12.73 -6.30
CA SER A 102 8.11 -12.18 -6.65
C SER A 102 8.01 -10.91 -7.51
N GLY A 103 8.80 -9.89 -7.16
CA GLY A 103 8.85 -8.61 -7.86
C GLY A 103 7.77 -7.61 -7.44
N LEU A 104 6.85 -7.99 -6.54
CA LEU A 104 5.77 -7.10 -6.10
C LEU A 104 6.30 -5.98 -5.22
N ARG A 105 5.95 -4.74 -5.54
CA ARG A 105 6.17 -3.57 -4.71
C ARG A 105 4.84 -3.13 -4.12
N ILE A 106 4.82 -2.79 -2.84
CA ILE A 106 3.61 -2.34 -2.18
C ILE A 106 3.85 -0.97 -1.54
N LEU A 107 2.95 -0.01 -1.81
CA LEU A 107 2.88 1.28 -1.13
C LEU A 107 1.52 1.38 -0.43
N ILE A 108 1.51 1.66 0.87
CA ILE A 108 0.26 1.86 1.60
C ILE A 108 0.27 3.16 2.39
N THR A 109 -0.91 3.73 2.65
CA THR A 109 -1.06 4.75 3.70
C THR A 109 -1.75 4.20 4.93
N GLY A 110 -1.41 4.77 6.07
CA GLY A 110 -2.03 4.48 7.35
C GLY A 110 -2.21 5.73 8.19
N SER A 111 -3.25 5.74 9.04
CA SER A 111 -3.27 6.66 10.19
C SER A 111 -2.17 6.29 11.19
N SER A 112 -1.72 7.21 12.04
CA SER A 112 -0.68 6.91 13.05
C SER A 112 -1.02 5.75 14.01
N ALA A 113 -2.31 5.41 14.17
CA ALA A 113 -2.75 4.25 14.95
C ALA A 113 -2.54 2.90 14.23
N PHE A 114 -2.28 2.93 12.91
CA PHE A 114 -2.05 1.74 12.10
C PHE A 114 -0.81 0.98 12.53
N ASP A 115 0.26 1.71 12.87
CA ASP A 115 1.52 1.12 13.32
C ASP A 115 1.29 0.29 14.60
N VAL A 116 0.55 0.84 15.56
CA VAL A 116 0.26 0.17 16.84
C VAL A 116 -0.49 -1.14 16.63
N GLN A 117 -1.47 -1.19 15.72
CA GLN A 117 -2.27 -2.40 15.47
C GLN A 117 -1.47 -3.51 14.78
N ASN A 118 -0.54 -3.18 13.88
CA ASN A 118 0.29 -4.16 13.19
C ASN A 118 1.44 -4.70 14.08
N TYR A 119 2.04 -3.86 14.94
CA TYR A 119 3.07 -4.32 15.89
C TYR A 119 2.52 -5.22 17.01
N THR A 120 1.21 -5.17 17.30
CA THR A 120 0.58 -6.03 18.31
C THR A 120 0.09 -7.39 17.79
N GLY A 121 0.09 -7.60 16.47
CA GLY A 121 -0.40 -8.84 15.83
C GLY A 121 0.75 -9.73 15.34
N GLU A 122 1.46 -9.28 14.31
CA GLU A 122 2.72 -9.84 13.79
C GLU A 122 3.42 -8.76 12.94
N PRO A 123 4.73 -8.50 13.13
CA PRO A 123 5.47 -7.54 12.30
C PRO A 123 5.47 -7.91 10.81
N LEU A 124 5.38 -6.90 9.94
CA LEU A 124 5.77 -6.99 8.53
C LEU A 124 7.31 -7.00 8.45
N THR A 125 7.95 -8.12 8.81
CA THR A 125 9.41 -8.30 8.74
C THR A 125 9.86 -8.89 7.42
#